data_AF-A0A9D7U304-F1
#
_entry.id   AF-A0A9D7U304-F1
#
_cell.length_a   1.000
_cell.length_b   1.000
_cell.length_c   1.000
_cell.angle_alpha   90.00
_cell.angle_beta   90.00
_cell.angle_gamma   90.00
#
_symmetry.space_group_name_H-M   'P 1'
#
loop_
_entity.id
_entity.type
_entity.pdbx_description
1 polymer ?
#
loop_
_entity_poly.entity_id
_entity_poly.type
_entity_poly.pdbx_seq_one_letter_code
_entity_poly.pdbx_strand_id
1 'polypeptide(L)' 'MTKVDHLRNDIIDKLLAISNKEYLTRLYELVEKSAPKNEVIKLSDSQLLMLEMSEKDIVEGKVVPQDDLDKLDLKWLKSL' A
#
# COMPACT_ATOMS: atom_id res chain seq x y z
N MET A 1 3.62 -4.44 15.93
CA MET A 1 3.72 -5.49 14.88
C MET A 1 3.89 -6.84 15.53
N THR A 2 3.16 -7.84 15.06
CA THR A 2 3.28 -9.23 15.49
C THR A 2 4.39 -9.96 14.70
N LYS A 3 4.80 -11.16 15.14
CA LYS A 3 5.71 -12.03 14.37
C LYS A 3 5.19 -12.33 12.96
N VAL A 4 3.87 -12.40 12.82
CA VAL A 4 3.20 -12.63 11.53
C VAL A 4 3.34 -11.40 10.63
N ASP A 5 3.25 -10.19 11.18
CA ASP A 5 3.41 -8.96 10.40
C ASP A 5 4.86 -8.79 9.91
N HIS A 6 5.85 -9.17 10.72
CA HIS A 6 7.24 -9.21 10.26
C HIS A 6 7.43 -10.18 9.09
N LEU A 7 6.88 -11.40 9.20
CA LEU A 7 6.96 -12.38 8.12
C LEU A 7 6.31 -11.88 6.83
N ARG A 8 5.17 -11.18 6.91
CA ARG A 8 4.51 -10.58 5.74
C ARG A 8 5.39 -9.53 5.08
N ASN A 9 5.98 -8.63 5.86
CA ASN A 9 6.86 -7.59 5.34
C ASN A 9 8.11 -8.19 4.67
N ASP A 10 8.73 -9.19 5.30
CA ASP A 10 9.89 -9.88 4.72
C ASP A 10 9.53 -10.55 3.38
N ILE A 11 8.33 -11.13 3.26
CA ILE A 11 7.84 -11.71 2.00
C ILE A 11 7.65 -10.62 0.93
N ILE A 12 7.07 -9.47 1.28
CA ILE A 12 6.88 -8.34 0.37
C ILE A 12 8.24 -7.86 -0.17
N ASP A 13 9.23 -7.69 0.70
CA ASP A 13 10.58 -7.26 0.31
C ASP A 13 11.23 -8.25 -0.67
N LYS A 14 11.06 -9.56 -0.44
CA LYS A 14 11.55 -10.58 -1.36
C LYS A 14 10.82 -10.56 -2.70
N LEU A 15 9.50 -10.34 -2.71
CA LEU A 15 8.71 -10.25 -3.94
C LEU A 15 9.14 -9.05 -4.79
N LEU A 16 9.37 -7.89 -4.17
CA LEU A 16 9.83 -6.68 -4.85
C LEU A 16 11.21 -6.84 -5.51
N ALA A 17 12.05 -7.74 -5.00
CA ALA A 17 13.37 -8.04 -5.57
C ALA A 17 13.34 -8.99 -6.78
N ILE A 18 12.20 -9.66 -7.06
CA ILE A 18 12.11 -10.62 -8.17
C ILE A 18 11.77 -9.90 -9.47
N SER A 19 12.65 -9.99 -10.46
CA SER A 19 12.40 -9.46 -11.82
C SER A 19 11.85 -10.51 -12.80
N ASN A 20 11.90 -11.80 -12.45
CA ASN A 20 11.44 -12.87 -13.34
C ASN A 20 9.91 -12.99 -13.30
N LYS A 21 9.27 -12.67 -14.42
CA LYS A 21 7.81 -12.71 -14.58
C LYS A 21 7.22 -14.09 -14.33
N GLU A 22 7.82 -15.13 -14.89
CA GLU A 22 7.28 -16.49 -14.79
C GLU A 22 7.28 -16.99 -13.34
N TYR A 23 8.32 -16.63 -12.58
CA TYR A 23 8.40 -16.93 -11.17
C TYR A 23 7.33 -16.19 -10.36
N LEU A 24 7.12 -14.90 -10.63
CA LEU A 24 6.03 -14.13 -10.03
C LEU A 24 4.65 -14.71 -10.36
N THR A 25 4.43 -15.17 -11.58
CA THR A 25 3.17 -15.81 -11.99
C THR A 25 2.91 -17.09 -11.18
N ARG A 26 3.91 -17.94 -10.99
CA ARG A 26 3.75 -19.16 -10.17
C ARG A 26 3.48 -18.84 -8.71
N LEU A 27 4.14 -17.83 -8.15
CA LEU A 27 3.89 -17.37 -6.78
C LEU A 27 2.48 -16.82 -6.62
N TYR A 28 2.01 -16.03 -7.57
CA TYR A 28 0.63 -15.53 -7.60
C TYR A 28 -0.39 -16.67 -7.61
N GLU A 29 -0.25 -17.64 -8.53
CA GLU A 29 -1.12 -18.82 -8.61
C GLU A 29 -1.14 -19.63 -7.30
N LEU A 30 0.01 -19.76 -6.65
CA LEU A 30 0.14 -20.48 -5.38
C LEU A 30 -0.64 -19.76 -4.27
N VAL A 31 -0.44 -18.46 -4.13
CA VAL A 31 -1.10 -17.64 -3.11
C VAL A 31 -2.60 -17.63 -3.34
N GLU A 32 -3.05 -17.42 -4.58
CA GLU A 32 -4.47 -17.40 -4.96
C GLU A 32 -5.18 -18.73 -4.63
N LYS A 33 -4.53 -19.87 -4.89
CA LYS A 33 -5.09 -21.19 -4.55
C LYS A 33 -5.07 -21.48 -3.05
N SER A 34 -4.14 -20.90 -2.31
CA SER A 34 -4.00 -21.07 -0.87
C SER A 34 -4.89 -20.15 -0.04
N ALA A 35 -5.37 -19.05 -0.64
CA ALA A 35 -6.20 -18.08 0.05
C ALA A 35 -7.60 -18.65 0.29
N PRO A 36 -8.11 -18.63 1.54
CA PRO A 36 -9.51 -18.93 1.78
C PRO A 36 -10.37 -17.94 0.99
N LYS A 37 -11.23 -18.45 0.09
CA LYS A 37 -12.04 -17.68 -0.88
C LYS A 37 -12.84 -16.50 -0.32
N ASN A 38 -12.95 -16.36 1.01
CA ASN A 38 -13.82 -15.42 1.70
C ASN A 38 -13.12 -14.60 2.81
N GLU A 39 -11.79 -14.59 2.92
CA GLU A 39 -11.15 -13.66 3.85
C GLU A 39 -11.11 -12.26 3.24
N VAL A 40 -12.13 -11.47 3.54
CA VAL A 40 -12.10 -10.01 3.39
C VAL A 40 -10.88 -9.50 4.15
N ILE A 41 -9.94 -8.88 3.45
CA ILE A 41 -8.76 -8.24 4.07
C ILE A 41 -9.29 -7.28 5.13
N LYS A 42 -9.06 -7.62 6.41
CA LYS A 42 -9.39 -6.72 7.51
C LYS A 42 -8.31 -5.67 7.61
N LEU A 43 -8.71 -4.41 7.45
CA LEU A 43 -7.86 -3.28 7.78
C LEU A 43 -7.52 -3.32 9.27
N SER A 44 -6.28 -2.99 9.62
CA SER A 44 -5.89 -2.76 11.00
C SER A 44 -6.56 -1.50 11.55
N ASP A 45 -6.66 -1.39 12.87
CA ASP A 45 -7.18 -0.19 13.54
C ASP A 45 -6.47 1.09 13.09
N SER A 46 -5.16 1.01 12.85
CA SER A 46 -4.38 2.16 12.34
C SER A 46 -4.75 2.57 10.92
N GLN A 47 -5.08 1.60 10.06
CA GLN A 47 -5.50 1.88 8.68
C GLN A 47 -6.92 2.42 8.63
N LEU A 48 -7.82 1.91 9.49
CA LEU A 48 -9.16 2.46 9.65
C LEU A 48 -9.09 3.90 10.15
N LEU A 49 -8.27 4.18 11.16
CA LEU A 49 -8.06 5.53 11.67
C LEU A 49 -7.55 6.49 10.60
N MET A 50 -6.60 6.06 9.75
CA MET A 50 -6.12 6.87 8.63
C MET A 50 -7.23 7.22 7.63
N LEU A 51 -8.13 6.28 7.35
CA LEU A 51 -9.28 6.53 6.48
C LEU A 51 -10.28 7.50 7.13
N GLU A 52 -10.58 7.32 8.42
CA GLU A 52 -11.45 8.24 9.17
C GLU A 52 -10.88 9.68 9.20
N MET A 53 -9.57 9.80 9.37
CA MET A 53 -8.88 11.09 9.29
C MET A 53 -8.98 11.70 7.89
N SER A 54 -8.81 10.89 6.84
CA SER A 54 -8.95 11.34 5.45
C SER A 54 -10.37 11.82 5.16
N GLU A 55 -11.40 11.10 5.61
CA GLU A 55 -12.80 11.51 5.45
C GLU A 55 -13.06 12.86 6.13
N LYS A 56 -12.52 13.04 7.34
CA LYS A 56 -12.61 14.31 8.06
C LYS A 56 -11.94 15.45 7.29
N ASP A 57 -10.74 15.22 6.75
CA ASP A 57 -10.02 16.23 5.98
C ASP A 57 -10.78 16.62 4.70
N ILE A 58 -11.45 15.67 4.04
CA ILE A 58 -12.31 15.94 2.87
C ILE A 58 -13.51 16.82 3.27
N VAL A 59 -14.22 16.46 4.35
CA VAL A 59 -15.39 17.23 4.84
C VAL A 59 -15.00 18.64 5.30
N GLU A 60 -13.83 18.78 5.94
CA GLU A 60 -13.32 20.06 6.42
C GLU A 60 -12.64 20.89 5.32
N GLY A 61 -12.56 20.38 4.08
CA GLY A 61 -11.93 21.07 2.95
C GLY A 61 -10.41 21.19 3.09
N LYS A 62 -9.78 20.37 3.93
CA LYS A 62 -8.32 20.27 4.11
C LYS A 62 -7.68 19.44 3.00
N VAL A 63 -8.05 19.75 1.76
CA VAL A 63 -7.55 19.08 0.56
C VAL A 63 -6.64 20.03 -0.21
N VAL A 64 -5.65 19.47 -0.90
CA VAL A 64 -4.79 20.23 -1.81
C VAL A 64 -5.15 19.86 -3.25
N PRO A 65 -5.34 20.83 -4.16
CA PRO A 65 -5.51 20.53 -5.58
C PRO A 65 -4.30 19.80 -6.16
N GLN A 66 -4.53 18.82 -7.02
CA GLN A 66 -3.46 18.04 -7.65
C GLN A 66 -2.45 18.96 -8.38
N ASP A 67 -2.94 19.96 -9.12
CA ASP A 67 -2.09 20.91 -9.84
C ASP A 67 -1.11 21.68 -8.93
N ASP A 68 -1.49 21.91 -7.68
CA ASP A 68 -0.63 22.60 -6.70
C ASP A 68 0.38 21.63 -6.07
N LEU A 69 -0.01 20.37 -5.87
CA LEU A 69 0.89 19.29 -5.48
C LEU A 69 1.97 19.07 -6.55
N ASP A 70 1.59 18.99 -7.82
CA ASP A 70 2.49 18.77 -8.95
C ASP A 70 3.55 19.88 -9.06
N LYS A 71 3.16 21.15 -8.79
CA LYS A 71 4.10 22.28 -8.76
C LYS A 71 5.11 22.15 -7.61
N LEU A 72 4.65 21.71 -6.44
CA LEU A 72 5.51 21.49 -5.27
C LEU A 72 6.50 20.36 -5.54
N ASP A 73 6.04 19.26 -6.13
CA ASP A 73 6.87 18.12 -6.49
C ASP A 73 7.93 18.51 -7.53
N LEU A 74 7.56 19.26 -8.57
CA LEU A 74 8.51 19.79 -9.56
C LEU A 74 9.53 20.74 -8.94
N LYS A 75 9.13 21.54 -7.95
CA LYS A 75 10.06 22.42 -7.22
C LYS A 75 11.03 21.61 -6.37
N TRP A 76 10.54 20.58 -5.68
CA TRP A 76 11.36 19.67 -4.89
C TRP A 76 12.38 18.92 -5.76
N LEU A 77 11.94 18.37 -6.90
CA LEU A 77 12.81 17.68 -7.86
C LEU A 77 13.94 18.56 -8.41
N LYS A 78 13.70 19.87 -8.56
CA LYS A 78 14.72 20.83 -9.00
C LYS A 78 15.71 21.24 -7.90
N SER A 79 15.41 20.93 -6.65
CA SER A 79 16.26 21.24 -5.48
C SER A 79 17.19 20.08 -5.08
N LEU A 80 17.08 18.96 -5.79
CA LEU A 80 18.00 17.82 -5.76
C LEU A 80 19.09 17.98 -6.81
#